data_AF-A0A7C5RDD7-F1
#
_entry.id   AF-A0A7C5RDD7-F1
#
_cell.length_a   1.000
_cell.length_b   1.000
_cell.length_c   1.000
_cell.angle_alpha   90.00
_cell.angle_beta   90.00
_cell.angle_gamma   90.00
#
_symmetry.space_group_name_H-M   'P 1'
#
loop_
_entity.id
_entity.type
_entity.pdbx_description
1 polymer ?
#
loop_
_entity_poly.entity_id
_entity_poly.type
_entity_poly.pdbx_seq_one_letter_code
_entity_poly.pdbx_strand_id
1 'polypeptide(L)'
;MERAVSGRKAFWLLGLTALSLSACQGLLQVPKPPVEALGAGELLEARPGESREVRVRLAPEAQGAEVYLRLADPCAKGSASCPGWDVSRYPGVEHTRERFTLSASQPEATFTLSVAQNALPQGPFKWEVVAVDGTGKEWTFPVYLRIPYGDRGAVAALREWRARAGLPGVEEDPEWAWRGWLHSRYAVMNYPDNLPHDEDLAQPFASEGGQGAGRIGNEWGYLYKWNGQPYWRPDQVPVNWWIAAPFHRFNLVYPWPLRVGSGTYRDVGPVPGYGDGFGRSRSTFPNLSPWTSTSPVREVLFPSPGMRVPLGTYQGRESPNPTYPCSHPTA
;
A
#
# COMPACT_ATOMS: atom_id res chain seq x y z
N MET A 1 73.30 5.58 47.28
CA MET A 1 73.29 4.26 46.61
C MET A 1 72.24 4.34 45.51
N GLU A 2 72.65 4.06 44.26
CA GLU A 2 71.85 3.76 43.03
C GLU A 2 70.88 4.83 42.50
N ARG A 3 71.22 5.59 41.43
CA ARG A 3 71.07 5.34 39.96
C ARG A 3 69.61 5.12 39.50
N ALA A 4 69.02 6.14 38.84
CA ALA A 4 68.80 6.28 37.39
C ALA A 4 67.39 5.79 36.97
N VAL A 5 66.59 6.48 36.14
CA VAL A 5 66.64 6.48 34.66
C VAL A 5 65.50 7.37 34.10
N SER A 6 65.79 8.13 33.01
CA SER A 6 64.99 8.46 31.79
C SER A 6 63.46 8.67 31.87
N GLY A 7 62.81 9.61 31.18
CA GLY A 7 63.19 10.36 29.99
C GLY A 7 62.02 11.22 29.50
N ARG A 8 62.35 12.38 28.93
CA ARG A 8 61.45 13.21 28.13
C ARG A 8 61.24 12.54 26.76
N LYS A 9 60.01 12.53 26.23
CA LYS A 9 59.69 12.73 24.78
C LYS A 9 58.18 12.64 24.50
N ALA A 10 57.77 13.37 23.47
CA ALA A 10 56.50 13.29 22.72
C ALA A 10 55.37 14.28 23.07
N PHE A 11 55.67 15.58 22.99
CA PHE A 11 54.75 16.51 22.33
C PHE A 11 54.95 16.40 20.81
N TRP A 12 53.88 16.57 20.02
CA TRP A 12 53.80 16.54 18.55
C TRP A 12 53.50 15.18 17.90
N LEU A 13 52.24 14.72 17.94
CA LEU A 13 51.65 13.90 16.86
C LEU A 13 50.11 13.74 16.93
N LEU A 14 49.37 14.75 17.42
CA LEU A 14 47.89 14.71 17.49
C LEU A 14 47.18 15.72 16.56
N GLY A 15 47.94 16.47 15.74
CA GLY A 15 47.37 17.52 14.87
C GLY A 15 46.97 17.08 13.46
N LEU A 16 47.39 15.90 13.00
CA LEU A 16 47.22 15.48 11.59
C LEU A 16 46.09 14.47 11.35
N THR A 17 45.56 13.84 12.40
CA THR A 17 44.43 12.89 12.31
C THR A 17 43.05 13.57 12.38
N ALA A 18 42.95 14.78 12.93
CA ALA A 18 41.69 15.53 12.96
C ALA A 18 41.36 16.22 11.62
N LEU A 19 42.38 16.58 10.84
CA LEU A 19 42.20 17.23 9.52
C LEU A 19 41.85 16.23 8.39
N SER A 20 42.10 14.94 8.58
CA SER A 20 41.79 13.89 7.60
C SER A 20 40.35 13.34 7.73
N LEU A 21 39.68 13.55 8.87
CA LEU A 21 38.29 13.15 9.08
C LEU A 21 37.26 14.19 8.58
N SER A 22 37.60 15.49 8.59
CA SER A 22 36.73 16.53 8.01
C SER A 22 36.74 16.56 6.47
N ALA A 23 37.76 15.98 5.82
CA ALA A 23 37.81 15.88 4.36
C ALA A 23 36.91 14.77 3.79
N CYS A 24 36.57 13.75 4.58
CA CYS A 24 35.69 12.65 4.15
C CYS A 24 34.20 12.97 4.26
N GLN A 25 33.80 14.02 4.99
CA GLN A 25 32.39 14.46 5.07
C GLN A 25 31.89 15.12 3.78
N GLY A 26 32.79 15.57 2.89
CA GLY A 26 32.44 16.14 1.59
C GLY A 26 32.25 15.11 0.46
N LEU A 27 32.66 13.85 0.66
CA LEU A 27 32.75 12.86 -0.42
C LEU A 27 31.49 11.98 -0.59
N LEU A 28 30.46 12.18 0.24
CA LEU A 28 29.18 11.46 0.14
C LEU A 28 27.99 12.41 0.23
N GLN A 29 28.03 13.53 -0.50
CA GLN A 29 26.80 14.28 -0.74
C GLN A 29 25.89 13.42 -1.64
N VAL A 30 24.93 12.76 -1.02
CA VAL A 30 23.84 12.09 -1.73
C VAL A 30 23.16 13.16 -2.60
N PRO A 31 23.13 12.99 -3.93
CA PRO A 31 22.57 14.02 -4.80
C PRO A 31 21.10 14.21 -4.45
N LYS A 32 20.74 15.45 -4.12
CA LYS A 32 19.37 15.82 -3.78
C LYS A 32 18.49 15.78 -5.04
N PRO A 33 17.19 15.45 -4.91
CA PRO A 33 16.27 15.54 -6.04
C PRO A 33 16.17 16.99 -6.56
N PRO A 34 16.02 17.19 -7.88
CA PRO A 34 15.91 18.52 -8.47
C PRO A 34 14.51 19.13 -8.31
N VAL A 35 13.56 18.38 -7.75
CA VAL A 35 12.18 18.81 -7.53
C VAL A 35 11.65 18.34 -6.19
N GLU A 36 10.58 18.97 -5.75
CA GLU A 36 9.75 18.55 -4.63
C GLU A 36 8.34 18.26 -5.14
N ALA A 37 7.86 17.03 -4.96
CA ALA A 37 6.49 16.64 -5.26
C ALA A 37 5.62 16.83 -4.01
N LEU A 38 4.71 17.81 -4.04
CA LEU A 38 3.86 18.16 -2.91
C LEU A 38 2.82 17.06 -2.68
N GLY A 39 2.75 16.54 -1.45
CA GLY A 39 1.86 15.41 -1.11
C GLY A 39 2.37 14.05 -1.63
N ALA A 40 3.63 13.95 -2.05
CA ALA A 40 4.22 12.67 -2.43
C ALA A 40 4.16 11.66 -1.26
N GLY A 41 3.73 10.44 -1.58
CA GLY A 41 3.53 9.38 -0.59
C GLY A 41 2.18 9.40 0.13
N GLU A 42 1.39 10.48 -0.02
CA GLU A 42 0.04 10.54 0.56
C GLU A 42 -0.99 9.80 -0.31
N LEU A 43 -2.04 9.32 0.33
CA LEU A 43 -3.19 8.74 -0.35
C LEU A 43 -4.23 9.82 -0.64
N LEU A 44 -4.43 10.09 -1.92
CA LEU A 44 -5.51 10.92 -2.41
C LEU A 44 -6.80 10.09 -2.53
N GLU A 45 -7.94 10.72 -2.30
CA GLU A 45 -9.25 10.13 -2.55
C GLU A 45 -10.04 11.00 -3.52
N ALA A 46 -10.68 10.40 -4.52
CA ALA A 46 -11.56 11.10 -5.46
C ALA A 46 -12.79 10.24 -5.78
N ARG A 47 -13.98 10.84 -5.66
CA ARG A 47 -15.23 10.18 -6.04
C ARG A 47 -15.43 10.21 -7.56
N PRO A 48 -16.30 9.35 -8.13
CA PRO A 48 -16.64 9.42 -9.55
C PRO A 48 -17.07 10.83 -9.98
N GLY A 49 -16.46 11.34 -11.05
CA GLY A 49 -16.65 12.71 -11.55
C GLY A 49 -15.72 13.76 -10.94
N GLU A 50 -14.91 13.41 -9.94
CA GLU A 50 -13.94 14.32 -9.32
C GLU A 50 -12.53 14.17 -9.92
N SER A 51 -11.71 15.21 -9.71
CA SER A 51 -10.29 15.21 -10.05
C SER A 51 -9.43 15.57 -8.84
N ARG A 52 -8.16 15.15 -8.86
CA ARG A 52 -7.12 15.55 -7.89
C ARG A 52 -5.89 16.04 -8.60
N GLU A 53 -5.26 17.05 -8.00
CA GLU A 53 -4.04 17.66 -8.51
C GLU A 53 -2.82 17.12 -7.74
N VAL A 54 -1.74 16.89 -8.47
CA VAL A 54 -0.41 16.63 -7.92
C VAL A 54 0.49 17.76 -8.39
N ARG A 55 1.00 18.54 -7.45
CA ARG A 55 1.85 19.70 -7.75
C ARG A 55 3.31 19.35 -7.55
N VAL A 56 4.13 19.75 -8.50
CA VAL A 56 5.58 19.53 -8.46
C VAL A 56 6.25 20.88 -8.65
N ARG A 57 7.22 21.18 -7.78
CA ARG A 57 8.00 22.41 -7.85
C ARG A 57 9.48 22.12 -7.98
N LEU A 58 10.19 22.98 -8.68
CA LEU A 58 11.64 22.95 -8.77
C LEU A 58 12.24 23.16 -7.37
N ALA A 59 13.21 22.32 -7.00
CA ALA A 59 13.87 22.45 -5.70
C ALA A 59 14.72 23.73 -5.67
N PRO A 60 14.93 24.33 -4.47
CA PRO A 60 15.87 25.43 -4.33
C PRO A 60 17.25 25.03 -4.90
N GLU A 61 17.88 25.93 -5.65
CA GLU A 61 19.21 25.74 -6.28
C GLU A 61 19.24 24.78 -7.48
N ALA A 62 18.16 24.08 -7.81
CA ALA A 62 18.09 23.27 -9.02
C ALA A 62 18.01 24.16 -10.27
N GLN A 63 18.80 23.82 -11.31
CA GLN A 63 18.84 24.59 -12.56
C GLN A 63 17.65 24.31 -13.47
N GLY A 64 17.07 23.11 -13.36
CA GLY A 64 15.91 22.66 -14.11
C GLY A 64 15.70 21.17 -13.97
N ALA A 65 14.51 20.71 -14.36
CA ALA A 65 14.17 19.29 -14.42
C ALA A 65 13.05 19.06 -15.42
N GLU A 66 13.11 17.94 -16.15
CA GLU A 66 11.93 17.44 -16.84
C GLU A 66 11.11 16.59 -15.87
N VAL A 67 9.80 16.81 -15.80
CA VAL A 67 8.89 16.07 -14.93
C VAL A 67 7.73 15.45 -15.70
N TYR A 68 7.33 14.24 -15.33
CA TYR A 68 6.22 13.54 -15.94
C TYR A 68 5.61 12.50 -14.99
N LEU A 69 4.34 12.13 -15.20
CA LEU A 69 3.74 11.00 -14.50
C LEU A 69 3.92 9.71 -15.30
N ARG A 70 4.22 8.61 -14.60
CA ARG A 70 4.12 7.26 -15.16
C ARG A 70 3.37 6.32 -14.23
N LEU A 71 2.73 5.31 -14.79
CA LEU A 71 2.07 4.27 -14.01
C LEU A 71 3.10 3.42 -13.30
N ALA A 72 2.87 3.12 -12.02
CA ALA A 72 3.71 2.18 -11.27
C ALA A 72 3.28 0.72 -11.46
N ASP A 73 2.15 0.48 -12.14
CA ASP A 73 1.58 -0.86 -12.36
C ASP A 73 2.59 -1.81 -13.02
N PRO A 74 2.80 -3.03 -12.49
CA PRO A 74 3.65 -4.04 -13.11
C PRO A 74 3.29 -4.35 -14.57
N CYS A 75 2.02 -4.24 -14.95
CA CYS A 75 1.56 -4.41 -16.33
C CYS A 75 2.10 -3.30 -17.24
N ALA A 76 2.03 -2.04 -16.79
CA ALA A 76 2.51 -0.88 -17.54
C ALA A 76 4.04 -0.83 -17.63
N LYS A 77 4.73 -1.34 -16.61
CA LYS A 77 6.18 -1.49 -16.58
C LYS A 77 6.70 -2.67 -17.43
N GLY A 78 5.82 -3.53 -17.93
CA GLY A 78 6.20 -4.74 -18.66
C GLY A 78 6.83 -5.83 -17.77
N SER A 79 6.72 -5.70 -16.45
CA SER A 79 7.22 -6.70 -15.48
C SER A 79 6.19 -7.79 -15.15
N ALA A 80 4.95 -7.66 -15.63
CA ALA A 80 3.91 -8.66 -15.49
C ALA A 80 3.15 -8.85 -16.81
N SER A 81 2.73 -10.09 -17.10
CA SER A 81 1.87 -10.38 -18.25
C SER A 81 0.41 -10.03 -17.92
N CYS A 82 -0.21 -9.14 -18.69
CA CYS A 82 -1.56 -8.64 -18.40
C CYS A 82 -2.43 -8.60 -19.67
N PRO A 83 -2.88 -9.77 -20.16
CA PRO A 83 -3.65 -9.86 -21.39
C PRO A 83 -4.97 -9.09 -21.28
N GLY A 84 -5.25 -8.26 -22.28
CA GLY A 84 -6.47 -7.44 -22.33
C GLY A 84 -6.50 -6.26 -21.36
N TRP A 85 -5.41 -6.01 -20.61
CA TRP A 85 -5.31 -4.84 -19.73
C TRP A 85 -4.88 -3.60 -20.50
N ASP A 86 -5.58 -2.49 -20.27
CA ASP A 86 -5.16 -1.18 -20.77
C ASP A 86 -3.97 -0.68 -19.94
N VAL A 87 -2.77 -0.82 -20.47
CA VAL A 87 -1.52 -0.42 -19.81
C VAL A 87 -1.30 1.10 -19.81
N SER A 88 -2.18 1.88 -20.44
CA SER A 88 -2.05 3.35 -20.53
C SER A 88 -2.77 4.09 -19.41
N ARG A 89 -3.54 3.40 -18.57
CA ARG A 89 -4.30 3.98 -17.44
C ARG A 89 -4.75 2.94 -16.42
N TYR A 90 -5.21 3.41 -15.26
CA TYR A 90 -5.97 2.57 -14.33
C TYR A 90 -7.46 2.57 -14.67
N PRO A 91 -8.24 1.54 -14.26
CA PRO A 91 -9.65 1.45 -14.56
C PRO A 91 -10.44 2.69 -14.08
N GLY A 92 -11.03 3.41 -15.03
CA GLY A 92 -11.87 4.57 -14.74
C GLY A 92 -11.10 5.83 -14.30
N VAL A 93 -9.78 5.89 -14.47
CA VAL A 93 -8.98 7.07 -14.12
C VAL A 93 -8.10 7.52 -15.28
N GLU A 94 -8.34 8.74 -15.76
CA GLU A 94 -7.43 9.43 -16.67
C GLU A 94 -6.39 10.23 -15.90
N HIS A 95 -5.23 10.46 -16.50
CA HIS A 95 -4.19 11.31 -15.93
C HIS A 95 -3.51 12.15 -17.01
N THR A 96 -2.91 13.27 -16.59
CA THR A 96 -2.00 14.08 -17.40
C THR A 96 -0.85 13.21 -17.91
N ARG A 97 -0.63 13.18 -19.22
CA ARG A 97 0.41 12.37 -19.90
C ARG A 97 1.56 13.22 -20.44
N GLU A 98 1.37 14.54 -20.45
CA GLU A 98 2.35 15.52 -20.86
C GLU A 98 3.58 15.49 -19.95
N ARG A 99 4.73 15.83 -20.54
CA ARG A 99 5.97 16.11 -19.83
C ARG A 99 6.09 17.62 -19.69
N PHE A 100 6.58 18.07 -18.55
CA PHE A 100 6.81 19.50 -18.28
C PHE A 100 8.29 19.74 -18.03
N THR A 101 8.80 20.88 -18.50
CA THR A 101 10.16 21.33 -18.17
C THR A 101 10.07 22.41 -17.12
N LEU A 102 10.57 22.11 -15.92
CA LEU A 102 10.71 23.06 -14.83
C LEU A 102 12.01 23.84 -14.97
N SER A 103 11.93 25.16 -14.75
CA SER A 103 13.06 26.08 -14.79
C SER A 103 12.79 27.29 -13.89
N ALA A 104 13.75 28.20 -13.75
CA ALA A 104 13.55 29.41 -12.96
C ALA A 104 12.36 30.29 -13.43
N SER A 105 12.04 30.28 -14.73
CA SER A 105 10.90 31.04 -15.29
C SER A 105 9.57 30.29 -15.22
N GLN A 106 9.61 28.95 -15.11
CA GLN A 106 8.44 28.10 -14.94
C GLN A 106 8.75 27.05 -13.87
N PRO A 107 8.71 27.42 -12.58
CA PRO A 107 9.23 26.57 -11.50
C PRO A 107 8.25 25.48 -11.07
N GLU A 108 7.01 25.48 -11.57
CA GLU A 108 5.96 24.55 -11.12
C GLU A 108 5.23 23.89 -12.29
N ALA A 109 4.79 22.66 -12.05
CA ALA A 109 3.87 21.92 -12.90
C ALA A 109 2.77 21.26 -12.06
N THR A 110 1.60 21.08 -12.67
CA THR A 110 0.47 20.40 -12.04
C THR A 110 0.02 19.25 -12.94
N PHE A 111 -0.07 18.07 -12.35
CA PHE A 111 -0.67 16.90 -12.97
C PHE A 111 -2.07 16.69 -12.41
N THR A 112 -3.00 16.27 -13.25
CA THR A 112 -4.38 15.98 -12.86
C THR A 112 -4.65 14.49 -12.98
N LEU A 113 -5.31 13.92 -11.96
CA LEU A 113 -5.90 12.58 -11.96
C LEU A 113 -7.42 12.74 -11.97
N SER A 114 -8.11 12.30 -13.01
CA SER A 114 -9.55 12.51 -13.22
C SER A 114 -10.30 11.18 -13.18
N VAL A 115 -11.27 11.07 -12.27
CA VAL A 115 -12.07 9.85 -12.09
C VAL A 115 -13.33 9.93 -12.93
N ALA A 116 -13.53 8.95 -13.81
CA ALA A 116 -14.71 8.87 -14.67
C ALA A 116 -16.00 8.70 -13.84
N GLN A 117 -17.12 9.21 -14.36
CA GLN A 117 -18.43 9.15 -13.68
C GLN A 117 -18.90 7.71 -13.39
N ASN A 118 -18.47 6.75 -14.23
CA ASN A 118 -18.80 5.34 -14.12
C ASN A 118 -17.66 4.50 -13.50
N ALA A 119 -16.62 5.14 -12.95
CA ALA A 119 -15.49 4.43 -12.36
C ALA A 119 -15.95 3.62 -11.15
N LEU A 120 -15.48 2.37 -11.08
CA LEU A 120 -15.76 1.53 -9.94
C LEU A 120 -14.93 1.97 -8.73
N PRO A 121 -15.50 1.90 -7.53
CA PRO A 121 -14.83 2.24 -6.28
C PRO A 121 -13.76 1.18 -5.98
N GLN A 122 -12.49 1.53 -6.02
CA GLN A 122 -11.38 0.58 -5.84
C GLN A 122 -10.06 1.31 -5.62
N GLY A 123 -8.98 0.52 -5.54
CA GLY A 123 -7.61 1.00 -5.44
C GLY A 123 -6.99 0.67 -4.07
N PRO A 124 -5.94 1.41 -3.68
CA PRO A 124 -5.40 2.56 -4.40
C PRO A 124 -4.62 2.19 -5.67
N PHE A 125 -4.68 3.07 -6.64
CA PHE A 125 -3.83 3.11 -7.83
C PHE A 125 -2.54 3.87 -7.53
N LYS A 126 -1.43 3.52 -8.21
CA LYS A 126 -0.13 4.15 -7.96
C LYS A 126 0.50 4.70 -9.24
N TRP A 127 0.86 5.97 -9.19
CA TRP A 127 1.75 6.62 -10.16
C TRP A 127 3.09 6.94 -9.52
N GLU A 128 4.07 7.21 -10.38
CA GLU A 128 5.34 7.82 -10.02
C GLU A 128 5.42 9.17 -10.74
N VAL A 129 5.55 10.26 -9.99
CA VAL A 129 6.12 11.49 -10.53
C VAL A 129 7.59 11.21 -10.75
N VAL A 130 8.03 11.30 -11.99
CA VAL A 130 9.42 11.15 -12.36
C VAL A 130 10.00 12.53 -12.61
N ALA A 131 11.17 12.79 -12.05
CA ALA A 131 11.97 13.97 -12.34
C ALA A 131 13.31 13.56 -12.92
N VAL A 132 13.70 14.20 -14.02
CA VAL A 132 14.95 13.97 -14.73
C VAL A 132 15.76 15.27 -14.72
N ASP A 133 17.00 15.23 -14.22
CA ASP A 133 17.88 16.40 -14.28
C ASP A 133 18.57 16.55 -15.64
N GLY A 134 19.37 17.61 -15.81
CA GLY A 134 20.15 17.85 -17.02
C GLY A 134 21.23 16.80 -17.31
N THR A 135 21.51 15.87 -16.38
CA THR A 135 22.45 14.76 -16.58
C THR A 135 21.75 13.45 -16.99
N GLY A 136 20.42 13.45 -16.99
CA GLY A 136 19.61 12.26 -17.26
C GLY A 136 19.35 11.38 -16.03
N LYS A 137 19.70 11.83 -14.82
CA LYS A 137 19.43 11.07 -13.60
C LYS A 137 17.94 11.15 -13.26
N GLU A 138 17.33 10.01 -12.91
CA GLU A 138 15.92 9.93 -12.51
C GLU A 138 15.72 9.91 -10.99
N TRP A 139 14.69 10.61 -10.52
CA TRP A 139 14.11 10.51 -9.18
C TRP A 139 12.62 10.21 -9.30
N THR A 140 12.08 9.40 -8.41
CA THR A 140 10.67 9.00 -8.41
C THR A 140 9.99 9.33 -7.09
N PHE A 141 8.78 9.84 -7.19
CA PHE A 141 7.94 10.17 -6.04
C PHE A 141 6.59 9.48 -6.20
N PRO A 142 6.17 8.62 -5.26
CA PRO A 142 4.94 7.88 -5.41
C PRO A 142 3.72 8.79 -5.19
N VAL A 143 2.66 8.55 -5.95
CA VAL A 143 1.35 9.18 -5.82
C VAL A 143 0.30 8.10 -5.80
N TYR A 144 -0.62 8.16 -4.83
CA TYR A 144 -1.68 7.17 -4.69
C TYR A 144 -3.06 7.81 -4.83
N LEU A 145 -3.98 7.13 -5.51
CA LEU A 145 -5.38 7.54 -5.61
C LEU A 145 -6.30 6.36 -5.30
N ARG A 146 -7.24 6.54 -4.37
CA ARG A 146 -8.36 5.62 -4.13
C ARG A 146 -9.67 6.24 -4.59
N ILE A 147 -10.52 5.41 -5.19
CA ILE A 147 -11.93 5.75 -5.42
C ILE A 147 -12.73 5.13 -4.25
N PRO A 148 -13.15 5.93 -3.24
CA PRO A 148 -13.72 5.39 -2.01
C PRO A 148 -15.10 4.78 -2.26
N TYR A 149 -15.44 3.73 -1.49
CA TYR A 149 -16.80 3.19 -1.47
C TYR A 149 -17.60 3.64 -0.25
N GLY A 150 -18.57 4.53 -0.49
CA GLY A 150 -19.34 5.13 0.59
C GLY A 150 -18.48 6.03 1.49
N ASP A 151 -18.96 6.27 2.71
CA ASP A 151 -18.34 7.24 3.63
C ASP A 151 -17.33 6.62 4.61
N ARG A 152 -17.15 5.29 4.59
CA ARG A 152 -16.29 4.58 5.55
C ARG A 152 -15.42 3.52 4.87
N GLY A 153 -14.13 3.80 4.75
CA GLY A 153 -13.13 2.85 4.28
C GLY A 153 -12.71 1.79 5.31
N ALA A 154 -11.97 0.79 4.85
CA ALA A 154 -11.47 -0.33 5.67
C ALA A 154 -10.61 0.12 6.86
N VAL A 155 -9.64 1.02 6.65
CA VAL A 155 -8.75 1.50 7.72
C VAL A 155 -9.52 2.28 8.79
N ALA A 156 -10.52 3.07 8.39
CA ALA A 156 -11.41 3.75 9.33
C ALA A 156 -12.24 2.75 10.17
N ALA A 157 -12.73 1.68 9.54
CA ALA A 157 -13.42 0.61 10.26
C ALA A 157 -12.50 -0.09 11.28
N LEU A 158 -11.24 -0.35 10.92
CA LEU A 158 -10.28 -0.94 11.86
C LEU A 158 -9.99 -0.01 13.04
N ARG A 159 -9.84 1.30 12.82
CA ARG A 159 -9.66 2.28 13.90
C ARG A 159 -10.80 2.21 14.92
N GLU A 160 -12.05 2.08 14.46
CA GLU A 160 -13.20 1.93 15.36
C GLU A 160 -13.12 0.63 16.17
N TRP A 161 -12.79 -0.50 15.54
CA TRP A 161 -12.64 -1.77 16.24
C TRP A 161 -11.54 -1.75 17.28
N ARG A 162 -10.42 -1.12 16.96
CA ARG A 162 -9.31 -0.92 17.88
C ARG A 162 -9.69 -0.01 19.05
N ALA A 163 -10.44 1.05 18.79
CA ALA A 163 -10.98 1.91 19.86
C ALA A 163 -11.93 1.14 20.80
N ARG A 164 -12.77 0.23 20.27
CA ARG A 164 -13.61 -0.67 21.10
C ARG A 164 -12.80 -1.64 21.97
N ALA A 165 -11.55 -1.90 21.59
CA ALA A 165 -10.59 -2.72 22.33
C ALA A 165 -9.65 -1.88 23.22
N GLY A 166 -9.84 -0.55 23.29
CA GLY A 166 -8.98 0.34 24.07
C GLY A 166 -7.57 0.48 23.50
N LEU A 167 -7.38 0.22 22.21
CA LEU A 167 -6.08 0.22 21.55
C LEU A 167 -5.78 1.55 20.82
N PRO A 168 -4.50 1.90 20.64
CA PRO A 168 -4.10 3.01 19.79
C PRO A 168 -4.63 2.86 18.36
N GLY A 169 -4.89 3.98 17.70
CA GLY A 169 -5.26 4.02 16.28
C GLY A 169 -4.17 3.46 15.36
N VAL A 170 -4.50 3.35 14.08
CA VAL A 170 -3.60 2.92 13.00
C VAL A 170 -3.49 4.00 11.93
N GLU A 171 -2.33 4.07 11.30
CA GLU A 171 -2.07 4.96 10.17
C GLU A 171 -2.27 4.22 8.86
N GLU A 172 -2.68 4.95 7.82
CA GLU A 172 -2.84 4.36 6.50
C GLU A 172 -1.47 4.22 5.81
N ASP A 173 -1.20 3.05 5.21
CA ASP A 173 -0.03 2.77 4.38
C ASP A 173 -0.48 2.60 2.92
N PRO A 174 -0.31 3.62 2.08
CA PRO A 174 -0.76 3.59 0.69
C PRO A 174 0.06 2.60 -0.17
N GLU A 175 1.33 2.38 0.16
CA GLU A 175 2.19 1.44 -0.55
C GLU A 175 1.75 0.01 -0.27
N TRP A 176 1.47 -0.30 1.02
CA TRP A 176 0.91 -1.61 1.38
C TRP A 176 -0.45 -1.81 0.71
N ALA A 177 -1.33 -0.81 0.76
CA ALA A 177 -2.65 -0.86 0.14
C ALA A 177 -2.58 -1.11 -1.37
N TRP A 178 -1.65 -0.47 -2.08
CA TRP A 178 -1.42 -0.68 -3.51
C TRP A 178 -0.97 -2.11 -3.81
N ARG A 179 -0.06 -2.67 -3.01
CA ARG A 179 0.34 -4.08 -3.15
C ARG A 179 -0.83 -5.03 -2.89
N GLY A 180 -1.65 -4.75 -1.89
CA GLY A 180 -2.89 -5.47 -1.66
C GLY A 180 -3.86 -5.38 -2.84
N TRP A 181 -3.91 -4.23 -3.54
CA TRP A 181 -4.77 -4.07 -4.71
C TRP A 181 -4.27 -4.92 -5.89
N LEU A 182 -2.95 -4.99 -6.09
CA LEU A 182 -2.34 -5.88 -7.09
C LEU A 182 -2.73 -7.34 -6.82
N HIS A 183 -2.63 -7.77 -5.55
CA HIS A 183 -3.00 -9.13 -5.16
C HIS A 183 -4.50 -9.41 -5.35
N SER A 184 -5.34 -8.48 -4.90
CA SER A 184 -6.79 -8.57 -5.10
C SER A 184 -7.16 -8.66 -6.59
N ARG A 185 -6.49 -7.91 -7.47
CA ARG A 185 -6.65 -8.02 -8.93
C ARG A 185 -6.25 -9.40 -9.41
N TYR A 186 -5.06 -9.86 -9.05
CA TYR A 186 -4.57 -11.20 -9.40
C TYR A 186 -5.58 -12.30 -9.02
N ALA A 187 -6.08 -12.24 -7.78
CA ALA A 187 -7.03 -13.23 -7.26
C ALA A 187 -8.36 -13.20 -8.03
N VAL A 188 -8.91 -12.03 -8.39
CA VAL A 188 -10.12 -11.95 -9.22
C VAL A 188 -9.88 -12.51 -10.62
N MET A 189 -8.74 -12.17 -11.23
CA MET A 189 -8.48 -12.51 -12.64
C MET A 189 -8.14 -13.97 -12.87
N ASN A 190 -7.51 -14.64 -11.90
CA ASN A 190 -7.05 -16.03 -12.05
C ASN A 190 -7.86 -17.03 -11.23
N TYR A 191 -8.49 -16.60 -10.13
CA TYR A 191 -9.17 -17.47 -9.16
C TYR A 191 -10.53 -16.89 -8.74
N PRO A 192 -11.49 -16.72 -9.67
CA PRO A 192 -12.77 -16.08 -9.37
C PRO A 192 -13.55 -16.80 -8.25
N ASP A 193 -13.38 -18.11 -8.11
CA ASP A 193 -14.07 -18.95 -7.12
C ASP A 193 -13.16 -19.45 -5.98
N ASN A 194 -11.89 -19.02 -5.92
CA ASN A 194 -10.95 -19.41 -4.87
C ASN A 194 -10.24 -18.19 -4.24
N LEU A 195 -9.86 -18.31 -2.97
CA LEU A 195 -9.14 -17.28 -2.20
C LEU A 195 -7.68 -17.72 -2.00
N PRO A 196 -6.80 -17.58 -3.02
CA PRO A 196 -5.40 -17.86 -2.83
C PRO A 196 -4.77 -16.78 -1.94
N HIS A 197 -3.91 -17.20 -1.00
CA HIS A 197 -3.03 -16.30 -0.26
C HIS A 197 -1.66 -16.13 -0.93
N ASP A 198 -1.37 -16.87 -2.00
CA ASP A 198 -0.10 -16.75 -2.72
C ASP A 198 -0.36 -16.54 -4.21
N GLU A 199 0.60 -15.93 -4.88
CA GLU A 199 0.57 -15.78 -6.33
C GLU A 199 1.55 -16.76 -6.99
N ASP A 200 1.08 -17.48 -7.98
CA ASP A 200 1.94 -18.07 -9.00
C ASP A 200 2.39 -16.95 -9.96
N LEU A 201 3.66 -16.58 -9.89
CA LEU A 201 4.25 -15.51 -10.71
C LEU A 201 4.30 -15.84 -12.21
N ALA A 202 4.01 -17.08 -12.62
CA ALA A 202 3.85 -17.44 -14.02
C ALA A 202 2.47 -17.05 -14.59
N GLN A 203 1.49 -16.78 -13.73
CA GLN A 203 0.13 -16.45 -14.15
C GLN A 203 -0.01 -14.97 -14.54
N PRO A 204 -1.00 -14.63 -15.40
CA PRO A 204 -1.34 -13.25 -15.69
C PRO A 204 -1.60 -12.42 -14.44
N PHE A 205 -1.28 -11.12 -14.50
CA PHE A 205 -1.48 -10.12 -13.44
C PHE A 205 -0.67 -10.35 -12.14
N ALA A 206 0.11 -11.42 -12.05
CA ALA A 206 0.93 -11.69 -10.89
C ALA A 206 2.06 -10.66 -10.76
N SER A 207 2.48 -10.37 -9.53
CA SER A 207 3.59 -9.46 -9.25
C SER A 207 4.25 -9.77 -7.92
N GLU A 208 5.55 -9.50 -7.78
CA GLU A 208 6.25 -9.70 -6.51
C GLU A 208 5.61 -8.90 -5.36
N GLY A 209 5.16 -7.67 -5.64
CA GLY A 209 4.47 -6.83 -4.66
C GLY A 209 3.14 -7.42 -4.21
N GLY A 210 2.32 -7.89 -5.16
CA GLY A 210 1.06 -8.57 -4.87
C GLY A 210 1.26 -9.88 -4.11
N GLN A 211 2.19 -10.73 -4.55
CA GLN A 211 2.57 -11.97 -3.87
C GLN A 211 3.00 -11.72 -2.42
N GLY A 212 3.83 -10.70 -2.22
CA GLY A 212 4.24 -10.26 -0.89
C GLY A 212 3.04 -9.87 -0.02
N ALA A 213 2.07 -9.13 -0.56
CA ALA A 213 0.88 -8.74 0.19
C ALA A 213 -0.06 -9.92 0.51
N GLY A 214 -0.31 -10.82 -0.45
CA GLY A 214 -1.17 -11.99 -0.24
C GLY A 214 -0.67 -12.91 0.86
N ARG A 215 0.64 -13.22 0.85
CA ARG A 215 1.26 -14.19 1.78
C ARG A 215 1.13 -13.79 3.24
N ILE A 216 1.06 -12.50 3.50
CA ILE A 216 0.92 -11.92 4.84
C ILE A 216 -0.36 -11.09 4.96
N GLY A 217 -1.36 -11.36 4.11
CA GLY A 217 -2.63 -10.65 4.06
C GLY A 217 -3.76 -11.49 4.62
N ASN A 218 -4.76 -10.83 5.19
CA ASN A 218 -6.11 -11.36 5.27
C ASN A 218 -6.78 -11.15 3.91
N GLU A 219 -7.45 -12.19 3.43
CA GLU A 219 -8.17 -12.18 2.15
C GLU A 219 -9.67 -12.26 2.38
N TRP A 220 -10.40 -11.51 1.56
CA TRP A 220 -11.85 -11.55 1.53
C TRP A 220 -12.31 -11.37 0.09
N GLY A 221 -13.39 -12.06 -0.28
CA GLY A 221 -13.93 -11.92 -1.61
C GLY A 221 -15.42 -12.12 -1.70
N TYR A 222 -15.96 -11.62 -2.79
CA TYR A 222 -17.40 -11.56 -2.99
C TYR A 222 -17.73 -11.56 -4.47
N LEU A 223 -18.71 -12.39 -4.82
CA LEU A 223 -19.24 -12.58 -6.15
C LEU A 223 -20.76 -12.51 -6.05
N TYR A 224 -21.38 -11.43 -6.54
CA TYR A 224 -22.82 -11.26 -6.35
C TYR A 224 -23.51 -10.37 -7.39
N LYS A 225 -24.82 -10.61 -7.54
CA LYS A 225 -25.76 -9.73 -8.23
C LYS A 225 -26.92 -9.38 -7.30
N TRP A 226 -27.28 -8.12 -7.23
CA TRP A 226 -28.47 -7.66 -6.50
C TRP A 226 -29.47 -7.10 -7.49
N ASN A 227 -30.70 -7.64 -7.50
CA ASN A 227 -31.75 -7.24 -8.45
C ASN A 227 -31.29 -7.25 -9.92
N GLY A 228 -30.52 -8.28 -10.32
CA GLY A 228 -30.01 -8.43 -11.68
C GLY A 228 -28.82 -7.53 -12.04
N GLN A 229 -28.35 -6.67 -11.12
CA GLN A 229 -27.22 -5.77 -11.33
C GLN A 229 -25.97 -6.25 -10.58
N PRO A 230 -24.75 -5.95 -11.09
CA PRO A 230 -23.51 -6.19 -10.35
C PRO A 230 -23.56 -5.52 -8.98
N TYR A 231 -23.10 -6.21 -7.94
CA TYR A 231 -23.10 -5.68 -6.58
C TYR A 231 -21.79 -6.00 -5.85
N TRP A 232 -21.31 -5.02 -5.09
CA TRP A 232 -20.12 -5.12 -4.27
C TRP A 232 -20.43 -4.71 -2.83
N ARG A 233 -19.72 -5.30 -1.88
CA ARG A 233 -19.85 -4.88 -0.48
C ARG A 233 -18.98 -3.65 -0.20
N PRO A 234 -19.38 -2.85 0.80
CA PRO A 234 -18.52 -1.79 1.30
C PRO A 234 -17.21 -2.23 1.94
N ASP A 235 -16.19 -1.35 1.89
CA ASP A 235 -14.81 -1.62 2.32
C ASP A 235 -14.71 -1.94 3.83
N GLN A 236 -15.67 -1.51 4.65
CA GLN A 236 -15.75 -1.89 6.06
C GLN A 236 -16.23 -3.34 6.28
N VAL A 237 -16.90 -3.95 5.30
CA VAL A 237 -17.47 -5.30 5.45
C VAL A 237 -16.38 -6.37 5.61
N PRO A 238 -15.31 -6.43 4.79
CA PRO A 238 -14.18 -7.32 5.02
C PRO A 238 -13.62 -7.20 6.44
N VAL A 239 -13.41 -5.97 6.92
CA VAL A 239 -12.87 -5.71 8.26
C VAL A 239 -13.79 -6.22 9.36
N ASN A 240 -15.10 -5.94 9.27
CA ASN A 240 -16.07 -6.45 10.23
C ASN A 240 -16.11 -7.98 10.24
N TRP A 241 -15.97 -8.62 9.07
CA TRP A 241 -15.94 -10.07 8.95
C TRP A 241 -14.66 -10.67 9.55
N TRP A 242 -13.49 -10.11 9.25
CA TRP A 242 -12.22 -10.53 9.86
C TRP A 242 -12.18 -10.28 11.37
N ILE A 243 -12.84 -9.24 11.87
CA ILE A 243 -13.00 -9.06 13.32
C ILE A 243 -13.95 -10.12 13.90
N ALA A 244 -14.98 -10.57 13.19
CA ALA A 244 -15.85 -11.65 13.67
C ALA A 244 -15.13 -13.00 13.76
N ALA A 245 -14.20 -13.24 12.83
CA ALA A 245 -13.35 -14.41 12.72
C ALA A 245 -12.21 -14.45 13.77
N PRO A 246 -12.17 -15.44 14.69
CA PRO A 246 -11.19 -15.46 15.77
C PRO A 246 -9.73 -15.35 15.33
N PHE A 247 -9.30 -16.10 14.31
CA PHE A 247 -7.88 -16.11 13.91
C PHE A 247 -7.45 -14.84 13.18
N HIS A 248 -8.36 -14.21 12.42
CA HIS A 248 -8.10 -12.91 11.80
C HIS A 248 -8.09 -11.79 12.84
N ARG A 249 -9.01 -11.84 13.83
CA ARG A 249 -9.13 -10.83 14.89
C ARG A 249 -7.82 -10.63 15.65
N PHE A 250 -7.14 -11.70 16.05
CA PHE A 250 -5.92 -11.61 16.86
C PHE A 250 -4.90 -10.62 16.30
N ASN A 251 -4.74 -10.61 14.98
CA ASN A 251 -3.80 -9.72 14.31
C ASN A 251 -4.36 -8.29 14.23
N LEU A 252 -5.65 -8.13 13.92
CA LEU A 252 -6.27 -6.79 13.81
C LEU A 252 -6.33 -6.02 15.15
N VAL A 253 -6.39 -6.73 16.27
CA VAL A 253 -6.36 -6.16 17.64
C VAL A 253 -4.98 -6.20 18.27
N TYR A 254 -3.93 -6.33 17.47
CA TYR A 254 -2.55 -6.31 17.97
C TYR A 254 -2.25 -4.99 18.71
N PRO A 255 -1.67 -5.01 19.93
CA PRO A 255 -1.76 -3.87 20.85
C PRO A 255 -0.94 -2.64 20.45
N TRP A 256 -0.01 -2.78 19.50
CA TRP A 256 0.88 -1.69 19.09
C TRP A 256 0.28 -0.85 17.97
N PRO A 257 0.67 0.43 17.82
CA PRO A 257 0.34 1.25 16.65
C PRO A 257 0.92 0.61 15.38
N LEU A 258 0.14 0.62 14.30
CA LEU A 258 0.49 -0.05 13.07
C LEU A 258 0.19 0.84 11.88
N ARG A 259 0.98 0.67 10.82
CA ARG A 259 0.67 1.18 9.50
C ARG A 259 -0.04 0.06 8.73
N VAL A 260 -1.22 0.36 8.20
CA VAL A 260 -2.07 -0.62 7.51
C VAL A 260 -2.62 -0.05 6.22
N GLY A 261 -2.75 -0.87 5.21
CA GLY A 261 -3.41 -0.50 3.96
C GLY A 261 -4.53 -1.48 3.64
N SER A 262 -5.53 -1.05 2.88
CA SER A 262 -6.47 -1.98 2.25
C SER A 262 -6.42 -1.80 0.76
N GLY A 263 -6.08 -2.88 0.05
CA GLY A 263 -6.21 -2.95 -1.38
C GLY A 263 -7.49 -3.68 -1.73
N THR A 264 -8.38 -3.05 -2.50
CA THR A 264 -9.62 -3.69 -2.96
C THR A 264 -9.76 -3.51 -4.46
N TYR A 265 -9.79 -4.63 -5.18
CA TYR A 265 -10.05 -4.65 -6.62
C TYR A 265 -11.52 -4.98 -6.86
N ARG A 266 -12.14 -4.30 -7.84
CA ARG A 266 -13.52 -4.52 -8.25
C ARG A 266 -13.65 -4.50 -9.75
N ASP A 267 -14.41 -5.44 -10.30
CA ASP A 267 -14.84 -5.40 -11.69
C ASP A 267 -16.21 -6.07 -11.90
N VAL A 268 -16.66 -5.98 -13.15
CA VAL A 268 -17.80 -6.72 -13.69
C VAL A 268 -17.28 -7.57 -14.84
N GLY A 269 -17.62 -8.84 -14.86
CA GLY A 269 -17.27 -9.69 -15.99
C GLY A 269 -17.87 -11.08 -15.93
N PRO A 270 -17.61 -11.89 -16.98
CA PRO A 270 -18.03 -13.28 -17.02
C PRO A 270 -17.29 -14.09 -15.97
N VAL A 271 -18.04 -14.96 -15.28
CA VAL A 271 -17.50 -15.94 -14.34
C VAL A 271 -17.86 -17.34 -14.81
N PRO A 272 -16.87 -18.24 -14.96
CA PRO A 272 -17.12 -19.64 -15.29
C PRO A 272 -18.19 -20.24 -14.36
N GLY A 273 -19.23 -20.86 -14.93
CA GLY A 273 -20.33 -21.46 -14.16
C GLY A 273 -21.42 -20.50 -13.65
N TYR A 274 -21.20 -19.19 -13.65
CA TYR A 274 -22.19 -18.19 -13.21
C TYR A 274 -22.71 -17.28 -14.34
N GLY A 275 -21.94 -17.09 -15.41
CA GLY A 275 -22.29 -16.20 -16.53
C GLY A 275 -21.81 -14.76 -16.33
N ASP A 276 -22.36 -13.82 -17.11
CA ASP A 276 -21.91 -12.42 -17.15
C ASP A 276 -22.68 -11.50 -16.19
N GLY A 277 -22.14 -10.33 -15.87
CA GLY A 277 -22.79 -9.25 -15.12
C GLY A 277 -22.71 -9.39 -13.60
N PHE A 278 -21.86 -10.27 -13.08
CA PHE A 278 -21.62 -10.36 -11.64
C PHE A 278 -20.63 -9.30 -11.18
N GLY A 279 -20.90 -8.68 -10.02
CA GLY A 279 -19.91 -7.86 -9.33
C GLY A 279 -18.92 -8.78 -8.64
N ARG A 280 -17.64 -8.65 -9.01
CA ARG A 280 -16.53 -9.35 -8.34
C ARG A 280 -15.73 -8.36 -7.52
N SER A 281 -15.40 -8.73 -6.30
CA SER A 281 -14.42 -8.00 -5.50
C SER A 281 -13.54 -8.94 -4.71
N ARG A 282 -12.26 -8.56 -4.59
CA ARG A 282 -11.33 -9.09 -3.60
C ARG A 282 -10.75 -7.92 -2.80
N SER A 283 -10.53 -8.18 -1.52
CA SER A 283 -9.93 -7.23 -0.58
C SER A 283 -8.81 -7.92 0.18
N THR A 284 -7.63 -7.32 0.10
CA THR A 284 -6.42 -7.72 0.80
C THR A 284 -6.12 -6.68 1.89
N PHE A 285 -5.87 -7.14 3.11
CA PHE A 285 -5.60 -6.29 4.28
C PHE A 285 -4.49 -6.91 5.14
N PRO A 286 -3.57 -6.16 5.77
CA PRO A 286 -2.41 -6.78 6.39
C PRO A 286 -2.80 -7.71 7.52
N ASN A 287 -2.15 -8.86 7.55
CA ASN A 287 -2.05 -9.69 8.72
C ASN A 287 -0.97 -9.08 9.64
N LEU A 288 -1.43 -8.37 10.65
CA LEU A 288 -0.64 -7.71 11.68
C LEU A 288 -0.16 -8.71 12.74
N SER A 289 0.76 -9.59 12.34
CA SER A 289 1.21 -10.68 13.20
C SER A 289 2.33 -10.27 14.18
N PRO A 290 2.34 -10.76 15.44
CA PRO A 290 3.43 -10.53 16.39
C PRO A 290 4.82 -10.92 15.87
N TRP A 291 4.92 -11.84 14.90
CA TRP A 291 6.20 -12.22 14.30
C TRP A 291 6.94 -11.05 13.61
N THR A 292 6.22 -9.97 13.30
CA THR A 292 6.77 -8.75 12.68
C THR A 292 7.23 -7.71 13.69
N SER A 293 7.02 -7.93 15.00
CA SER A 293 7.38 -7.00 16.06
C SER A 293 8.09 -7.71 17.21
N THR A 294 9.22 -7.14 17.65
CA THR A 294 9.96 -7.62 18.82
C THR A 294 9.37 -7.16 20.15
N SER A 295 8.25 -6.42 20.12
CA SER A 295 7.63 -5.88 21.33
C SER A 295 6.83 -6.96 22.08
N PRO A 296 6.92 -7.01 23.43
CA PRO A 296 6.21 -8.01 24.22
C PRO A 296 4.69 -7.91 23.99
N VAL A 297 4.06 -9.06 23.72
CA VAL A 297 2.62 -9.16 23.54
C VAL A 297 1.94 -8.92 24.90
N ARG A 298 0.99 -7.99 24.93
CA ARG A 298 0.12 -7.76 26.10
C ARG A 298 -1.24 -8.38 25.84
N GLU A 299 -1.90 -8.85 26.90
CA GLU A 299 -3.28 -9.30 26.80
C GLU A 299 -4.18 -8.14 26.35
N VAL A 300 -5.08 -8.44 25.41
CA VAL A 300 -6.06 -7.48 24.89
C VAL A 300 -7.44 -8.01 25.18
N LEU A 301 -8.20 -7.31 26.02
CA LEU A 301 -9.61 -7.58 26.21
C LEU A 301 -10.39 -7.12 24.98
N PHE A 302 -11.19 -8.02 24.40
CA PHE A 302 -12.01 -7.71 23.23
C PHE A 302 -13.48 -8.11 23.44
N PRO A 303 -14.42 -7.13 23.49
CA PRO A 303 -14.16 -5.69 23.53
C PRO A 303 -13.64 -5.30 24.93
N SER A 304 -13.25 -4.04 25.13
CA SER A 304 -12.95 -3.54 26.48
C SER A 304 -14.19 -3.62 27.39
N PRO A 305 -14.02 -3.72 28.72
CA PRO A 305 -15.15 -3.71 29.66
C PRO A 305 -16.11 -2.54 29.39
N GLY A 306 -17.41 -2.82 29.33
CA GLY A 306 -18.47 -1.83 29.06
C GLY A 306 -18.72 -1.53 27.58
N MET A 307 -17.87 -2.02 26.67
CA MET A 307 -18.06 -1.84 25.23
C MET A 307 -18.91 -2.96 24.61
N ARG A 308 -19.65 -2.63 23.54
CA ARG A 308 -20.46 -3.59 22.78
C ARG A 308 -19.74 -4.06 21.52
N VAL A 309 -19.93 -5.33 21.16
CA VAL A 309 -19.58 -5.90 19.86
C VAL A 309 -20.83 -5.90 18.96
N PRO A 310 -20.96 -5.00 17.98
CA PRO A 310 -22.09 -4.97 17.06
C PRO A 310 -21.98 -6.05 15.96
N LEU A 311 -21.64 -7.28 16.33
CA LEU A 311 -21.63 -8.43 15.44
C LEU A 311 -22.72 -9.39 15.89
N GLY A 312 -23.77 -9.53 15.08
CA GLY A 312 -24.90 -10.41 15.38
C GLY A 312 -24.69 -11.86 14.94
N THR A 313 -23.81 -12.11 13.97
CA THR A 313 -23.58 -13.43 13.37
C THR A 313 -22.18 -13.55 12.78
N TYR A 314 -21.54 -14.71 12.92
CA TYR A 314 -20.41 -15.13 12.10
C TYR A 314 -20.91 -16.14 11.05
N GLN A 315 -20.66 -15.88 9.77
CA GLN A 315 -21.25 -16.65 8.66
C GLN A 315 -20.45 -17.93 8.30
N GLY A 316 -19.34 -18.20 8.98
CA GLY A 316 -18.41 -19.27 8.58
C GLY A 316 -17.70 -18.93 7.25
N ARG A 317 -17.27 -19.99 6.56
CA ARG A 317 -16.62 -19.95 5.23
C ARG A 317 -15.20 -19.38 5.20
N GLU A 318 -14.50 -19.44 6.33
CA GLU A 318 -13.05 -19.31 6.34
C GLU A 318 -12.41 -20.41 5.47
N SER A 319 -11.41 -20.01 4.71
CA SER A 319 -10.59 -20.90 3.90
C SER A 319 -9.14 -20.67 4.30
N PRO A 320 -8.47 -21.65 4.94
CA PRO A 320 -8.98 -22.95 5.36
C PRO A 320 -10.01 -22.85 6.50
N ASN A 321 -10.93 -23.81 6.58
CA ASN A 321 -11.93 -23.86 7.66
C ASN A 321 -11.20 -24.12 9.01
N PRO A 322 -11.27 -23.24 10.01
CA PRO A 322 -10.52 -23.41 11.26
C PRO A 322 -11.08 -24.53 12.13
N THR A 323 -12.30 -25.01 11.87
CA THR A 323 -12.81 -26.21 12.54
C THR A 323 -12.27 -27.48 11.91
N TYR A 324 -11.65 -27.42 10.72
CA TYR A 324 -11.16 -28.60 10.00
C TYR A 324 -10.21 -29.48 10.85
N PRO A 325 -9.21 -28.91 11.57
CA PRO A 325 -8.39 -29.69 12.50
C PRO A 325 -9.18 -30.26 13.68
N CYS A 326 -10.21 -29.55 14.15
CA CYS A 326 -11.06 -30.01 15.26
C CYS A 326 -12.07 -31.09 14.83
N SER A 327 -12.51 -31.09 13.57
CA SER A 327 -13.41 -32.10 12.99
C SER A 327 -12.68 -33.35 12.46
N HIS A 328 -11.35 -33.31 12.36
CA HIS A 328 -10.50 -34.43 11.97
C HIS A 328 -9.28 -34.55 12.91
N PRO A 329 -9.46 -34.98 14.17
CA PRO A 329 -8.43 -34.92 15.23
C PRO A 329 -7.29 -35.93 15.09
N THR A 330 -7.07 -36.53 13.92
CA THR A 330 -5.97 -37.45 13.66
C THR A 330 -5.06 -36.88 12.57
N ALA A 331 -4.02 -36.18 13.00
CA ALA A 331 -2.80 -35.97 12.23
C ALA A 331 -1.69 -36.84 12.81
#